data_AF-A0A942THY2-F1
#
_entry.id   AF-A0A942THY2-F1
#
_cell.length_a   1.000
_cell.length_b   1.000
_cell.length_c   1.000
_cell.angle_alpha   90.00
_cell.angle_beta   90.00
_cell.angle_gamma   90.00
#
_symmetry.space_group_name_H-M   'P 1'
#
loop_
_entity.id
_entity.type
_entity.pdbx_description
1 polymer ?
#
loop_
_entity_poly.entity_id
_entity_poly.type
_entity_poly.pdbx_seq_one_letter_code
_entity_poly.pdbx_strand_id
1 'polypeptide(L)'
;MNNFDKKISDNVKSYLNENIHFSSEESDKIHLKIQQGIHKSRKFNPFYSTALASAAIIFLVLGVSFLKGTMVGTENNHAVLGPGNENFILPEGKVLAVDMSDVEQMNIGAEIPRLLYADHNIAVMQGTFGVVVYSMEDSMVTNRISYEQVKSYGISMMLASVSQDGTTIYVGNEDMSNEFIYTHQYNISSRSIKKTTQQPTGMFSPKNIEPPGYNEQYDKYFDLHYLTGNTIVELDKSFIYLRSSDWNMKNLQIVICQYEDGESKVFDVFK
;
A
#
# COMPACT_ATOMS: atom_id res chain seq x y z
N MET A 1 30.63 20.25 -12.84
CA MET A 1 30.35 19.61 -14.13
C MET A 1 31.66 19.06 -14.65
N ASN A 2 31.80 17.75 -14.75
CA ASN A 2 33.04 17.11 -15.16
C ASN A 2 33.23 17.27 -16.69
N ASN A 3 34.44 17.02 -17.21
CA ASN A 3 34.72 17.13 -18.66
C ASN A 3 33.90 16.15 -19.52
N PHE A 4 33.39 15.07 -18.92
CA PHE A 4 32.54 14.07 -19.57
C PHE A 4 31.11 14.59 -19.78
N ASP A 5 30.51 15.23 -18.77
CA ASP A 5 29.19 15.86 -18.82
C ASP A 5 29.14 16.94 -19.91
N LYS A 6 30.21 17.75 -20.01
CA LYS A 6 30.33 18.77 -21.05
C LYS A 6 30.37 18.14 -22.44
N LYS A 7 31.16 17.08 -22.61
CA LYS A 7 31.27 16.36 -23.89
C LYS A 7 29.97 15.67 -24.29
N ILE A 8 29.24 15.09 -23.35
CA ILE A 8 27.91 14.49 -23.57
C ILE A 8 26.91 15.59 -23.98
N SER A 9 26.86 16.70 -23.25
CA SER A 9 25.99 17.83 -23.58
C SER A 9 26.26 18.38 -24.98
N ASP A 10 27.53 18.56 -25.34
CA ASP A 10 27.90 19.09 -26.65
C ASP A 10 27.55 18.10 -27.78
N ASN A 11 27.76 16.80 -27.57
CA ASN A 11 27.37 15.75 -28.52
C ASN A 11 25.85 15.68 -28.72
N VAL A 12 25.07 15.76 -27.64
CA VAL A 12 23.60 15.73 -27.69
C VAL A 12 23.07 16.97 -28.41
N LYS A 13 23.61 18.17 -28.10
CA LYS A 13 23.22 19.40 -28.80
C LYS A 13 23.54 19.35 -30.29
N SER A 14 24.72 18.84 -30.66
CA SER A 14 25.10 18.69 -32.07
C SER A 14 24.14 17.75 -32.80
N TYR A 15 23.85 16.59 -32.21
CA TYR A 15 22.92 15.62 -32.78
C TYR A 15 21.52 16.19 -32.97
N LEU A 16 20.99 16.91 -31.98
CA LEU A 16 19.66 17.51 -32.06
C LEU A 16 19.61 18.60 -33.14
N ASN A 17 20.64 19.43 -33.28
CA ASN A 17 20.69 20.49 -34.29
C ASN A 17 20.80 19.94 -35.72
N GLU A 18 21.49 18.81 -35.90
CA GLU A 18 21.65 18.18 -37.22
C GLU A 18 20.45 17.34 -37.65
N ASN A 19 19.73 16.74 -36.69
CA ASN A 19 18.69 15.75 -37.00
C ASN A 19 17.27 16.24 -36.74
N ILE A 20 17.11 17.38 -36.05
CA ILE A 20 15.80 17.96 -35.75
C ILE A 20 15.73 19.33 -36.42
N HIS A 21 15.03 19.36 -37.55
CA HIS A 21 14.65 20.60 -38.21
C HIS A 21 13.17 20.84 -37.98
N PHE A 22 12.86 21.91 -37.24
CA PHE A 22 11.49 22.41 -37.16
C PHE A 22 11.22 23.27 -38.38
N SER A 23 10.04 23.09 -38.98
CA SER A 23 9.54 24.08 -39.93
C SER A 23 9.36 25.44 -39.24
N SER A 24 9.36 26.52 -40.01
CA SER A 24 9.13 27.88 -39.46
C SER A 24 7.81 27.94 -38.68
N GLU A 25 6.78 27.25 -39.15
CA GLU A 25 5.47 27.19 -38.49
C GLU A 25 5.52 26.42 -37.14
N GLU A 26 6.31 25.35 -37.04
CA GLU A 26 6.49 24.61 -35.80
C GLU A 26 7.34 25.39 -34.79
N SER A 27 8.39 26.07 -35.27
CA SER A 27 9.21 26.97 -34.45
C SER A 27 8.36 28.10 -33.86
N ASP A 28 7.51 28.72 -34.68
CA ASP A 28 6.60 29.77 -34.24
C ASP A 28 5.58 29.26 -33.21
N LYS A 29 5.03 28.05 -33.39
CA LYS A 29 4.13 27.41 -32.41
C LYS A 29 4.83 27.10 -31.08
N ILE A 30 6.10 26.67 -31.13
CA ILE A 30 6.91 26.39 -29.93
C ILE A 30 7.21 27.70 -29.19
N HIS A 31 7.63 28.75 -29.90
CA HIS A 31 7.87 30.06 -29.30
C HIS A 31 6.60 30.67 -28.70
N LEU A 32 5.44 30.52 -29.35
CA LEU A 32 4.14 30.91 -28.80
C LEU A 32 3.79 30.16 -27.52
N LYS A 33 4.02 28.84 -27.46
CA LYS A 33 3.80 28.04 -26.25
C LYS A 33 4.71 28.43 -25.09
N ILE A 34 5.98 28.73 -25.36
CA ILE A 34 6.96 29.16 -24.34
C ILE A 34 6.54 30.53 -23.77
N GLN A 35 6.12 31.47 -24.61
CA GLN A 35 5.64 32.78 -24.16
C GLN A 35 4.29 32.70 -23.41
N GLN A 36 3.40 31.79 -23.82
CA GLN A 36 2.12 31.55 -23.12
C GLN A 36 2.30 30.86 -21.76
N GLY A 37 3.40 30.13 -21.52
CA GLY A 37 3.70 29.50 -20.23
C GLY A 37 4.14 30.46 -19.11
N ILE A 38 4.56 31.69 -19.46
CA ILE A 38 5.12 32.66 -18.50
C ILE A 38 4.05 33.65 -17.98
N HIS A 39 2.91 33.81 -18.67
CA HIS A 39 1.84 34.72 -18.27
C HIS A 39 0.43 34.14 -18.49
N LYS A 40 -0.14 33.49 -17.46
CA LYS A 40 -1.51 33.70 -16.90
C LYS A 40 -2.16 32.42 -16.36
N SER A 41 -2.57 32.55 -15.09
CA SER A 41 -3.78 32.04 -14.41
C SER A 41 -4.59 30.89 -15.04
N ARG A 42 -4.82 29.85 -14.21
CA ARG A 42 -5.88 28.82 -14.30
C ARG A 42 -7.06 29.20 -15.21
N LYS A 43 -7.21 28.48 -16.33
CA LYS A 43 -8.49 28.27 -17.00
C LYS A 43 -8.61 26.83 -17.50
N PHE A 44 -9.83 26.31 -17.31
CA PHE A 44 -10.31 24.96 -17.66
C PHE A 44 -10.00 24.58 -19.11
N ASN A 45 -9.56 23.33 -19.33
CA ASN A 45 -9.20 22.81 -20.66
C ASN A 45 -10.23 21.73 -21.09
N PRO A 46 -10.95 21.90 -22.22
CA PRO A 46 -12.09 21.04 -22.63
C PRO A 46 -11.69 19.63 -23.09
N PHE A 47 -10.41 19.26 -23.03
CA PHE A 47 -9.97 17.87 -23.24
C PHE A 47 -10.13 17.00 -21.99
N TYR A 48 -10.26 17.59 -20.79
CA TYR A 48 -10.54 16.83 -19.58
C TYR A 48 -12.02 16.41 -19.47
N SER A 49 -12.95 17.12 -20.12
CA SER A 49 -14.37 16.77 -20.07
C SER A 49 -14.73 15.57 -20.95
N THR A 50 -14.00 15.32 -22.04
CA THR A 50 -14.22 14.14 -22.90
C THR A 50 -13.71 12.86 -22.25
N ALA A 51 -12.57 12.89 -21.56
CA ALA A 51 -12.10 11.76 -20.75
C ALA A 51 -13.05 11.45 -19.58
N LEU A 52 -13.57 12.48 -18.89
CA LEU A 52 -14.52 12.29 -17.78
C LEU A 52 -15.89 11.76 -18.26
N ALA A 53 -16.37 12.23 -19.42
CA ALA A 53 -17.59 11.72 -20.04
C ALA A 53 -17.43 10.26 -20.48
N SER A 54 -16.25 9.88 -20.98
CA SER A 54 -15.95 8.50 -21.39
C SER A 54 -15.91 7.55 -20.18
N ALA A 55 -15.31 7.99 -19.07
CA ALA A 55 -15.31 7.25 -17.80
C ALA A 55 -16.73 7.09 -17.22
N ALA A 56 -17.57 8.12 -17.28
CA ALA A 56 -18.96 8.05 -16.81
C ALA A 56 -19.82 7.07 -17.62
N ILE A 57 -19.61 6.95 -18.93
CA ILE A 57 -20.31 5.99 -19.79
C ILE A 57 -19.90 4.55 -19.45
N ILE A 58 -18.62 4.30 -19.20
CA ILE A 58 -18.12 2.97 -18.79
C ILE A 58 -18.72 2.57 -17.42
N PHE A 59 -18.79 3.50 -16.46
CA PHE A 59 -19.45 3.28 -15.16
C PHE A 59 -20.95 3.00 -15.30
N LEU A 60 -21.66 3.66 -16.22
CA LEU A 60 -23.09 3.42 -16.47
C LEU A 60 -23.35 2.05 -17.11
N VAL A 61 -22.52 1.61 -18.06
CA VAL A 61 -22.67 0.31 -18.72
C VAL A 61 -22.34 -0.85 -17.77
N LEU A 62 -21.34 -0.68 -16.91
CA LEU A 62 -21.00 -1.68 -15.88
C LEU A 62 -22.01 -1.70 -14.72
N GLY A 63 -22.54 -0.53 -14.31
CA GLY A 63 -23.53 -0.43 -13.23
C GLY A 63 -24.89 -1.05 -13.58
N VAL A 64 -25.35 -0.93 -14.84
CA VAL A 64 -26.61 -1.55 -15.28
C VAL A 64 -26.52 -3.08 -15.37
N SER A 65 -25.30 -3.62 -15.54
CA SER A 65 -25.07 -5.07 -15.55
C SER A 65 -25.16 -5.69 -14.14
N PHE A 66 -24.86 -4.92 -13.08
CA PHE A 66 -25.00 -5.36 -11.69
C PHE A 66 -26.43 -5.27 -11.14
N LEU A 67 -27.25 -4.33 -11.65
CA LEU A 67 -28.63 -4.13 -11.18
C LEU A 67 -29.65 -5.12 -11.76
N LYS A 68 -29.29 -5.94 -12.74
CA LYS A 68 -30.17 -6.99 -13.31
C LYS A 68 -30.00 -8.37 -12.66
N GLY A 69 -29.08 -8.53 -11.71
CA GLY A 69 -28.76 -9.83 -11.08
C GLY A 69 -29.45 -10.13 -9.75
N THR A 70 -30.16 -9.18 -9.13
CA THR A 70 -30.74 -9.36 -7.80
C THR A 70 -32.21 -8.99 -7.76
N MET A 71 -33.03 -9.85 -8.36
CA MET A 71 -34.43 -9.99 -7.95
C MET A 71 -34.80 -11.48 -7.87
N VAL A 72 -35.46 -11.81 -6.75
CA VAL A 72 -36.26 -13.00 -6.41
C VAL A 72 -35.68 -13.92 -5.31
N GLY A 73 -36.36 -13.93 -4.16
CA GLY A 73 -36.42 -15.03 -3.17
C GLY A 73 -35.80 -14.70 -1.80
N THR A 74 -36.38 -13.88 -0.93
CA THR A 74 -37.50 -14.14 0.02
C THR A 74 -37.11 -15.01 1.23
N GLU A 75 -37.13 -14.34 2.40
CA GLU A 75 -37.47 -14.79 3.76
C GLU A 75 -36.59 -15.84 4.49
N ASN A 76 -35.94 -15.39 5.56
CA ASN A 76 -36.25 -15.89 6.90
C ASN A 76 -35.97 -14.83 7.98
N ASN A 77 -36.95 -14.68 8.86
CA ASN A 77 -37.01 -13.78 10.01
C ASN A 77 -36.17 -14.27 11.19
N HIS A 78 -35.95 -13.31 12.11
CA HIS A 78 -35.51 -13.39 13.52
C HIS A 78 -34.00 -13.22 13.76
N ALA A 79 -33.53 -12.36 14.67
CA ALA A 79 -34.20 -11.51 15.64
C ALA A 79 -33.37 -10.23 15.92
N VAL A 80 -34.09 -9.15 16.18
CA VAL A 80 -33.60 -7.90 16.79
C VAL A 80 -33.16 -8.19 18.22
N LEU A 81 -31.92 -7.84 18.59
CA LEU A 81 -31.51 -7.61 19.98
C LEU A 81 -30.64 -6.35 20.02
N GLY A 82 -30.98 -5.47 20.97
CA GLY A 82 -30.56 -4.08 21.07
C GLY A 82 -29.14 -3.84 21.63
N PRO A 83 -28.84 -2.59 22.02
CA PRO A 83 -27.49 -2.10 22.21
C PRO A 83 -26.94 -2.52 23.58
N GLY A 84 -25.84 -3.26 23.57
CA GLY A 84 -25.14 -3.70 24.76
C GLY A 84 -23.67 -3.91 24.46
N ASN A 85 -22.83 -3.35 25.32
CA ASN A 85 -21.38 -3.34 25.21
C ASN A 85 -20.87 -4.78 25.41
N GLU A 86 -20.46 -5.46 24.34
CA GLU A 86 -19.91 -6.81 24.45
C GLU A 86 -18.47 -6.83 23.95
N ASN A 87 -17.53 -6.71 24.89
CA ASN A 87 -16.21 -7.29 24.73
C ASN A 87 -16.41 -8.80 24.61
N PHE A 88 -16.30 -9.32 23.39
CA PHE A 88 -16.37 -10.75 23.12
C PHE A 88 -15.11 -11.42 23.69
N ILE A 89 -15.22 -12.04 24.86
CA ILE A 89 -14.14 -12.85 25.45
C ILE A 89 -14.42 -14.30 25.07
N LEU A 90 -13.51 -14.90 24.29
CA LEU A 90 -13.55 -16.32 23.98
C LEU A 90 -12.96 -17.14 25.14
N PRO A 91 -13.47 -18.36 25.39
CA PRO A 91 -12.94 -19.25 26.42
C PRO A 91 -11.48 -19.62 26.15
N GLU A 92 -10.70 -19.69 27.22
CA GLU A 92 -9.27 -20.02 27.21
C GLU A 92 -9.00 -21.31 26.40
N GLY A 93 -8.03 -21.24 25.48
CA GLY A 93 -7.51 -22.41 24.77
C GLY A 93 -8.05 -22.65 23.35
N LYS A 94 -8.95 -21.80 22.82
CA LYS A 94 -9.32 -21.86 21.39
C LYS A 94 -8.44 -20.90 20.59
N VAL A 95 -7.43 -21.44 19.90
CA VAL A 95 -6.71 -20.69 18.87
C VAL A 95 -7.74 -20.23 17.85
N LEU A 96 -7.99 -18.91 17.79
CA LEU A 96 -8.79 -18.32 16.74
C LEU A 96 -8.07 -18.60 15.41
N ALA A 97 -8.59 -19.54 14.64
CA ALA A 97 -8.07 -19.82 13.31
C ALA A 97 -8.24 -18.55 12.48
N VAL A 98 -7.13 -18.01 11.98
CA VAL A 98 -7.15 -16.87 11.07
C VAL A 98 -7.62 -17.39 9.72
N ASP A 99 -8.67 -16.79 9.17
CA ASP A 99 -9.11 -17.14 7.82
C ASP A 99 -8.14 -16.55 6.79
N MET A 100 -7.54 -17.45 6.01
CA MET A 100 -6.56 -17.17 4.96
C MET A 100 -6.98 -17.75 3.60
N SER A 101 -8.20 -18.30 3.51
CA SER A 101 -8.66 -19.11 2.36
C SER A 101 -8.70 -18.35 1.04
N ASP A 102 -8.86 -17.03 1.09
CA ASP A 102 -8.88 -16.13 -0.07
C ASP A 102 -7.48 -15.67 -0.50
N VAL A 103 -6.48 -15.71 0.38
CA VAL A 103 -5.14 -15.12 0.14
C VAL A 103 -4.39 -15.81 -0.98
N GLU A 104 -4.51 -17.14 -1.11
CA GLU A 104 -3.83 -17.89 -2.18
C GLU A 104 -4.22 -17.43 -3.60
N GLN A 105 -5.41 -16.85 -3.75
CA GLN A 105 -5.95 -16.38 -5.02
C GLN A 105 -5.70 -14.88 -5.24
N MET A 106 -5.14 -14.18 -4.25
CA MET A 106 -4.90 -12.75 -4.32
C MET A 106 -3.65 -12.42 -5.14
N ASN A 107 -3.73 -11.28 -5.83
CA ASN A 107 -2.58 -10.60 -6.39
C ASN A 107 -2.12 -9.49 -5.43
N ILE A 108 -0.83 -9.21 -5.42
CA ILE A 108 -0.21 -8.12 -4.66
C ILE A 108 -0.79 -6.75 -5.06
N GLY A 109 -1.13 -6.57 -6.34
CA GLY A 109 -1.65 -5.31 -6.86
C GLY A 109 -0.57 -4.48 -7.54
N ALA A 110 -0.63 -3.16 -7.39
CA ALA A 110 0.30 -2.24 -8.05
C ALA A 110 1.63 -2.08 -7.32
N GLU A 111 1.67 -2.39 -6.02
CA GLU A 111 2.82 -2.18 -5.14
C GLU A 111 2.92 -3.33 -4.14
N ILE A 112 4.15 -3.69 -3.75
CA ILE A 112 4.40 -4.69 -2.71
C ILE A 112 3.75 -4.24 -1.39
N PRO A 113 3.18 -5.15 -0.57
CA PRO A 113 2.59 -4.79 0.70
C PRO A 113 3.56 -3.98 1.57
N ARG A 114 3.02 -3.03 2.32
CA ARG A 114 3.81 -2.14 3.18
C ARG A 114 4.12 -2.83 4.51
N LEU A 115 5.37 -2.79 4.93
CA LEU A 115 5.77 -3.18 6.27
C LEU A 115 5.45 -2.02 7.23
N LEU A 116 4.51 -2.22 8.14
CA LEU A 116 4.05 -1.18 9.08
C LEU A 116 4.84 -1.19 10.39
N TYR A 117 5.28 -2.38 10.82
CA TYR A 117 6.04 -2.60 12.05
C TYR A 117 6.77 -3.93 11.95
N ALA A 118 7.94 -4.04 12.57
CA ALA A 118 8.56 -5.33 12.83
C ALA A 118 9.49 -5.25 14.04
N ASP A 119 9.61 -6.35 14.76
CA ASP A 119 10.64 -6.58 15.76
C ASP A 119 11.15 -8.04 15.62
N HIS A 120 11.79 -8.56 16.67
CA HIS A 120 12.26 -9.95 16.69
C HIS A 120 11.14 -10.98 16.82
N ASN A 121 9.93 -10.56 17.20
CA ASN A 121 8.81 -11.44 17.54
C ASN A 121 7.71 -11.41 16.49
N ILE A 122 7.39 -10.24 15.96
CA ILE A 122 6.29 -10.04 15.02
C ILE A 122 6.66 -9.13 13.85
N ALA A 123 5.92 -9.27 12.75
CA ALA A 123 5.81 -8.26 11.71
C ALA A 123 4.34 -7.92 11.46
N VAL A 124 4.05 -6.64 11.29
CA VAL A 124 2.73 -6.14 10.89
C VAL A 124 2.85 -5.54 9.50
N MET A 125 2.00 -5.98 8.59
CA MET A 125 2.05 -5.56 7.19
C MET A 125 0.65 -5.34 6.63
N GLN A 126 0.56 -4.46 5.64
CA GLN A 126 -0.68 -4.10 4.98
C GLN A 126 -0.56 -4.29 3.46
N GLY A 127 -1.50 -5.02 2.87
CA GLY A 127 -1.62 -5.23 1.43
C GLY A 127 -3.08 -5.41 1.01
N THR A 128 -3.30 -6.01 -0.17
CA THR A 128 -4.65 -6.31 -0.68
C THR A 128 -5.44 -7.28 0.21
N PHE A 129 -4.75 -8.09 1.03
CA PHE A 129 -5.34 -8.96 2.05
C PHE A 129 -5.88 -8.22 3.29
N GLY A 130 -5.66 -6.91 3.40
CA GLY A 130 -5.91 -6.11 4.59
C GLY A 130 -4.66 -5.92 5.43
N VAL A 131 -4.76 -6.04 6.76
CA VAL A 131 -3.61 -6.02 7.68
C VAL A 131 -3.41 -7.41 8.26
N VAL A 132 -2.17 -7.91 8.29
CA VAL A 132 -1.82 -9.15 8.98
C VAL A 132 -0.73 -8.93 10.02
N VAL A 133 -0.76 -9.73 11.07
CA VAL A 133 0.32 -9.88 12.04
C VAL A 133 0.92 -11.27 11.84
N TYR A 134 2.22 -11.31 11.61
CA TYR A 134 3.00 -12.52 11.44
C TYR A 134 3.86 -12.76 12.68
N SER A 135 3.83 -13.97 13.24
CA SER A 135 4.74 -14.41 14.31
C SER A 135 6.03 -14.92 13.69
N MET A 136 7.15 -14.28 14.02
CA MET A 136 8.50 -14.71 13.59
C MET A 136 8.92 -16.02 14.26
N GLU A 137 8.47 -16.25 15.50
CA GLU A 137 8.75 -17.47 16.26
C GLU A 137 7.98 -18.66 15.68
N ASP A 138 6.67 -18.50 15.50
CA ASP A 138 5.79 -19.58 15.03
C ASP A 138 5.78 -19.73 13.50
N SER A 139 6.38 -18.76 12.79
CA SER A 139 6.41 -18.67 11.34
C SER A 139 5.01 -18.76 10.70
N MET A 140 4.03 -18.07 11.30
CA MET A 140 2.64 -18.08 10.83
C MET A 140 1.94 -16.75 11.03
N VAL A 141 0.90 -16.49 10.24
CA VAL A 141 -0.02 -15.37 10.47
C VAL A 141 -0.88 -15.65 11.71
N THR A 142 -0.78 -14.78 12.71
CA THR A 142 -1.51 -14.89 13.98
C THR A 142 -2.76 -14.03 14.02
N ASN A 143 -2.79 -12.93 13.28
CA ASN A 143 -3.95 -12.05 13.20
C ASN A 143 -4.16 -11.56 11.76
N ARG A 144 -5.42 -11.31 11.40
CA ARG A 144 -5.80 -10.62 10.17
C ARG A 144 -6.97 -9.67 10.43
N ILE A 145 -6.90 -8.49 9.84
CA ILE A 145 -7.97 -7.50 9.73
C ILE A 145 -8.25 -7.35 8.23
N SER A 146 -9.27 -8.06 7.73
CA SER A 146 -9.62 -8.02 6.30
C SER A 146 -10.45 -6.78 5.94
N TYR A 147 -10.46 -6.41 4.66
CA TYR A 147 -11.34 -5.35 4.17
C TYR A 147 -12.81 -5.69 4.41
N GLU A 148 -13.20 -6.95 4.25
CA GLU A 148 -14.54 -7.48 4.52
C GLU A 148 -14.96 -7.26 5.97
N GLN A 149 -14.06 -7.53 6.91
CA GLN A 149 -14.31 -7.35 8.34
C GLN A 149 -14.57 -5.88 8.67
N VAL A 150 -13.77 -4.97 8.10
CA VAL A 150 -13.83 -3.55 8.47
C VAL A 150 -14.91 -2.74 7.76
N LYS A 151 -15.53 -3.29 6.70
CA LYS A 151 -16.73 -2.70 6.06
C LYS A 151 -17.84 -2.45 7.08
N SER A 152 -18.03 -3.35 8.04
CA SER A 152 -19.04 -3.22 9.11
C SER A 152 -18.79 -2.02 10.05
N TYR A 153 -17.55 -1.51 10.10
CA TYR A 153 -17.16 -0.34 10.89
C TYR A 153 -17.19 0.96 10.09
N GLY A 154 -17.70 0.93 8.85
CA GLY A 154 -17.71 2.09 7.95
C GLY A 154 -16.33 2.41 7.36
N ILE A 155 -15.41 1.45 7.36
CA ILE A 155 -14.07 1.61 6.76
C ILE A 155 -14.11 1.01 5.34
N SER A 156 -13.96 1.87 4.33
CA SER A 156 -13.97 1.51 2.91
C SER A 156 -12.59 1.55 2.27
N MET A 157 -11.72 2.47 2.72
CA MET A 157 -10.33 2.58 2.28
C MET A 157 -9.42 2.48 3.49
N MET A 158 -9.09 1.25 3.90
CA MET A 158 -8.33 1.04 5.12
C MET A 158 -6.90 1.57 4.99
N LEU A 159 -6.50 2.43 5.93
CA LEU A 159 -5.11 2.71 6.24
C LEU A 159 -4.87 2.37 7.72
N ALA A 160 -3.71 1.77 7.98
CA ALA A 160 -3.32 1.33 9.30
C ALA A 160 -1.97 1.89 9.72
N SER A 161 -1.78 2.03 11.02
CA SER A 161 -0.49 2.30 11.66
C SER A 161 -0.40 1.54 12.97
N VAL A 162 0.82 1.32 13.45
CA VAL A 162 1.06 0.49 14.64
C VAL A 162 1.66 1.35 15.74
N SER A 163 1.30 1.07 17.00
CA SER A 163 1.96 1.70 18.15
C SER A 163 3.46 1.37 18.18
N GLN A 164 4.26 2.24 18.79
CA GLN A 164 5.71 2.07 18.90
C GLN A 164 6.11 0.76 19.63
N ASP A 165 5.26 0.28 20.54
CA ASP A 165 5.44 -0.98 21.28
C ASP A 165 4.93 -2.22 20.53
N GLY A 166 4.39 -2.07 19.31
CA GLY A 166 3.90 -3.19 18.51
C GLY A 166 2.62 -3.86 19.04
N THR A 167 1.92 -3.27 20.02
CA THR A 167 0.76 -3.92 20.67
C THR A 167 -0.59 -3.57 20.06
N THR A 168 -0.69 -2.41 19.40
CA THR A 168 -1.96 -1.84 18.94
C THR A 168 -1.86 -1.41 17.48
N ILE A 169 -2.83 -1.83 16.67
CA ILE A 169 -3.00 -1.37 15.28
C ILE A 169 -4.13 -0.33 15.27
N TYR A 170 -3.83 0.88 14.84
CA TYR A 170 -4.82 1.93 14.63
C TYR A 170 -5.30 1.89 13.20
N VAL A 171 -6.61 1.96 12.99
CA VAL A 171 -7.24 1.82 11.68
C VAL A 171 -8.22 2.97 11.45
N GLY A 172 -8.22 3.50 10.23
CA GLY A 172 -9.15 4.53 9.76
C GLY A 172 -9.39 4.47 8.26
N ASN A 173 -10.18 5.42 7.76
CA ASN A 173 -10.35 5.61 6.31
C ASN A 173 -9.26 6.54 5.79
N GLU A 174 -8.62 6.13 4.70
CA GLU A 174 -7.78 6.99 3.88
C GLU A 174 -8.68 7.99 3.15
N ASP A 175 -9.10 9.00 3.89
CA ASP A 175 -9.79 10.14 3.33
C ASP A 175 -8.72 11.01 2.64
N MET A 176 -8.95 11.44 1.40
CA MET A 176 -8.03 12.33 0.65
C MET A 176 -7.83 13.71 1.31
N SER A 177 -8.25 13.89 2.56
CA SER A 177 -7.98 15.06 3.39
C SER A 177 -6.56 15.04 3.95
N ASN A 178 -6.03 16.23 4.22
CA ASN A 178 -4.65 16.41 4.69
C ASN A 178 -4.34 15.78 6.07
N GLU A 179 -5.35 15.41 6.85
CA GLU A 179 -5.16 14.80 8.16
C GLU A 179 -5.89 13.45 8.19
N PHE A 180 -5.12 12.39 8.41
CA PHE A 180 -5.64 11.05 8.56
C PHE A 180 -6.22 10.86 9.97
N ILE A 181 -7.46 10.37 10.05
CA ILE A 181 -8.16 10.17 11.33
C ILE A 181 -8.29 8.67 11.61
N TYR A 182 -7.64 8.22 12.67
CA TYR A 182 -7.87 6.88 13.22
C TYR A 182 -9.20 6.85 13.96
N THR A 183 -10.06 5.91 13.59
CA THR A 183 -11.40 5.76 14.18
C THR A 183 -11.53 4.48 15.00
N HIS A 184 -10.61 3.53 14.82
CA HIS A 184 -10.60 2.26 15.51
C HIS A 184 -9.19 1.91 15.97
N GLN A 185 -9.13 1.11 17.03
CA GLN A 185 -7.91 0.50 17.53
C GLN A 185 -8.15 -1.01 17.67
N TYR A 186 -7.17 -1.79 17.24
CA TYR A 186 -7.15 -3.23 17.32
C TYR A 186 -6.02 -3.64 18.26
N ASN A 187 -6.35 -4.32 19.35
CA ASN A 187 -5.34 -4.88 20.25
C ASN A 187 -4.91 -6.24 19.71
N ILE A 188 -3.60 -6.40 19.45
CA ILE A 188 -3.06 -7.61 18.81
C ILE A 188 -3.22 -8.84 19.72
N SER A 189 -2.99 -8.67 21.03
CA SER A 189 -3.06 -9.77 22.00
C SER A 189 -4.48 -10.27 22.22
N SER A 190 -5.45 -9.37 22.46
CA SER A 190 -6.85 -9.74 22.69
C SER A 190 -7.65 -9.96 21.40
N ARG A 191 -7.05 -9.68 20.23
CA ARG A 191 -7.67 -9.77 18.90
C ARG A 191 -8.98 -9.00 18.76
N SER A 192 -9.13 -7.92 19.52
CA SER A 192 -10.36 -7.13 19.60
C SER A 192 -10.19 -5.75 18.97
N ILE A 193 -11.14 -5.36 18.13
CA ILE A 193 -11.27 -4.00 17.60
C ILE A 193 -12.26 -3.20 18.44
N LYS A 194 -11.95 -1.93 18.71
CA LYS A 194 -12.87 -0.98 19.33
C LYS A 194 -12.78 0.37 18.66
N LYS A 195 -13.89 1.11 18.68
CA LYS A 195 -13.95 2.50 18.25
C LYS A 195 -13.11 3.38 19.20
N THR A 196 -12.47 4.40 18.65
CA THR A 196 -11.74 5.43 19.39
C THR A 196 -12.04 6.81 18.82
N THR A 197 -12.00 7.82 19.68
CA THR A 197 -12.00 9.23 19.29
C THR A 197 -10.65 9.89 19.56
N GLN A 198 -9.73 9.19 20.21
CA GLN A 198 -8.40 9.67 20.55
C GLN A 198 -7.42 9.29 19.44
N GLN A 199 -6.72 10.30 18.89
CA GLN A 199 -5.65 10.08 17.93
C GLN A 199 -4.38 9.57 18.65
N PRO A 200 -3.63 8.63 18.05
CA PRO A 200 -2.41 8.09 18.64
C PRO A 200 -1.27 9.12 18.63
N THR A 201 -0.49 9.16 19.72
CA THR A 201 0.66 10.08 19.87
C THR A 201 2.03 9.40 19.82
N GLY A 202 2.07 8.08 19.67
CA GLY A 202 3.29 7.26 19.66
C GLY A 202 3.20 6.13 18.63
N MET A 203 3.14 6.50 17.36
CA MET A 203 3.11 5.55 16.26
C MET A 203 4.53 5.18 15.85
N PHE A 204 4.72 3.90 15.55
CA PHE A 204 5.89 3.45 14.85
C PHE A 204 5.86 3.96 13.40
N SER A 205 6.99 4.45 12.92
CA SER A 205 7.16 4.84 11.52
C SER A 205 8.25 3.98 10.90
N PRO A 206 7.92 3.07 9.97
CA PRO A 206 8.94 2.38 9.19
C PRO A 206 9.72 3.39 8.34
N LYS A 207 10.94 3.02 7.96
CA LYS A 207 11.76 3.85 7.09
C LYS A 207 11.35 3.63 5.65
N ASN A 208 10.95 4.69 4.98
CA ASN A 208 10.74 4.67 3.54
C ASN A 208 12.10 4.64 2.84
N ILE A 209 12.19 3.79 1.82
CA ILE A 209 13.34 3.68 0.94
C ILE A 209 12.92 4.02 -0.49
N GLU A 210 13.83 4.62 -1.24
CA GLU A 210 13.65 4.75 -2.68
C GLU A 210 13.52 3.36 -3.33
N PRO A 211 12.86 3.26 -4.50
CA PRO A 211 12.73 2.00 -5.21
C PRO A 211 14.10 1.30 -5.38
N PRO A 212 14.14 -0.04 -5.27
CA PRO A 212 15.37 -0.80 -5.47
C PRO A 212 16.06 -0.45 -6.80
N GLY A 213 17.38 -0.28 -6.74
CA GLY A 213 18.20 0.21 -7.86
C GLY A 213 18.40 1.73 -7.87
N TYR A 214 17.71 2.47 -6.99
CA TYR A 214 17.87 3.90 -6.77
C TYR A 214 18.21 4.22 -5.31
N ASN A 215 18.59 3.23 -4.51
CA ASN A 215 18.91 3.35 -3.10
C ASN A 215 20.27 2.72 -2.78
N GLU A 216 21.36 3.41 -3.15
CA GLU A 216 22.74 2.92 -2.99
C GLU A 216 23.06 2.41 -1.56
N GLN A 217 22.41 2.98 -0.54
CA GLN A 217 22.61 2.57 0.85
C GLN A 217 22.17 1.13 1.10
N TYR A 218 21.04 0.70 0.51
CA TYR A 218 20.44 -0.61 0.76
C TYR A 218 20.53 -1.59 -0.41
N ASP A 219 20.65 -1.10 -1.64
CA ASP A 219 20.65 -1.91 -2.86
C ASP A 219 21.72 -3.00 -2.87
N LYS A 220 22.86 -2.75 -2.24
CA LYS A 220 23.95 -3.73 -2.10
C LYS A 220 23.55 -4.97 -1.28
N TYR A 221 22.45 -4.91 -0.55
CA TYR A 221 21.92 -6.00 0.27
C TYR A 221 20.69 -6.68 -0.34
N PHE A 222 20.12 -6.11 -1.40
CA PHE A 222 18.91 -6.63 -2.04
C PHE A 222 19.26 -7.58 -3.18
N ASP A 223 18.53 -8.70 -3.27
CA ASP A 223 18.44 -9.45 -4.51
C ASP A 223 17.47 -8.75 -5.47
N LEU A 224 18.02 -8.02 -6.43
CA LEU A 224 17.27 -7.23 -7.42
C LEU A 224 16.45 -8.07 -8.40
N HIS A 225 16.50 -9.41 -8.33
CA HIS A 225 15.57 -10.28 -9.05
C HIS A 225 14.17 -10.35 -8.42
N TYR A 226 14.02 -9.87 -7.17
CA TYR A 226 12.74 -9.84 -6.47
C TYR A 226 12.09 -8.46 -6.56
N LEU A 227 10.76 -8.47 -6.55
CA LEU A 227 9.99 -7.28 -6.22
C LEU A 227 10.21 -6.97 -4.74
N THR A 228 10.59 -5.74 -4.40
CA THR A 228 10.90 -5.35 -3.02
C THR A 228 10.03 -4.17 -2.60
N GLY A 229 9.53 -4.22 -1.37
CA GLY A 229 8.73 -3.14 -0.78
C GLY A 229 9.55 -1.88 -0.56
N ASN A 230 8.89 -0.73 -0.56
CA ASN A 230 9.51 0.59 -0.34
C ASN A 230 9.64 0.96 1.15
N THR A 231 9.42 0.01 2.06
CA THR A 231 9.49 0.22 3.51
C THR A 231 10.38 -0.83 4.14
N ILE A 232 11.24 -0.39 5.06
CA ILE A 232 12.08 -1.26 5.89
C ILE A 232 11.90 -0.89 7.36
N VAL A 233 12.24 -1.84 8.22
CA VAL A 233 12.36 -1.63 9.67
C VAL A 233 13.80 -1.88 10.09
N GLU A 234 14.48 -0.82 10.54
CA GLU A 234 15.85 -0.93 11.05
C GLU A 234 15.84 -1.48 12.48
N LEU A 235 16.70 -2.48 12.71
CA LEU A 235 17.10 -2.99 14.01
C LEU A 235 18.59 -2.63 14.23
N ASP A 236 19.17 -3.01 15.36
CA ASP A 236 20.54 -2.61 15.73
C ASP A 236 21.61 -2.95 14.67
N LYS A 237 21.60 -4.18 14.15
CA LYS A 237 22.59 -4.68 13.18
C LYS A 237 21.99 -5.27 11.91
N SER A 238 20.69 -5.12 11.76
CA SER A 238 19.93 -5.70 10.66
C SER A 238 18.77 -4.82 10.29
N PHE A 239 18.10 -5.14 9.20
CA PHE A 239 16.82 -4.56 8.86
C PHE A 239 15.89 -5.63 8.31
N ILE A 240 14.60 -5.38 8.43
CA ILE A 240 13.52 -6.25 7.96
C ILE A 240 12.83 -5.56 6.79
N TYR A 241 12.57 -6.31 5.72
CA TYR A 241 11.85 -5.82 4.55
C TYR A 241 10.96 -6.91 3.95
N LEU A 242 10.06 -6.51 3.05
CA LEU A 242 9.18 -7.40 2.32
C LEU A 242 9.63 -7.56 0.88
N ARG A 243 9.55 -8.78 0.35
CA ARG A 243 9.79 -9.06 -1.06
C ARG A 243 8.83 -10.10 -1.62
N SER A 244 8.78 -10.23 -2.94
CA SER A 244 8.08 -11.31 -3.62
C SER A 244 8.77 -11.67 -4.94
N SER A 245 8.74 -12.94 -5.32
CA SER A 245 9.31 -13.41 -6.59
C SER A 245 8.47 -13.01 -7.80
N ASP A 246 7.17 -12.77 -7.60
CA ASP A 246 6.23 -12.29 -8.60
C ASP A 246 5.07 -11.52 -7.92
N TRP A 247 4.04 -11.17 -8.70
CA TRP A 247 2.87 -10.45 -8.20
C TRP A 247 1.84 -11.34 -7.49
N ASN A 248 2.10 -12.63 -7.27
CA ASN A 248 1.19 -13.51 -6.55
C ASN A 248 1.38 -13.36 -5.03
N MET A 249 0.29 -13.17 -4.29
CA MET A 249 0.35 -12.92 -2.85
C MET A 249 0.99 -14.06 -2.07
N LYS A 250 0.81 -15.31 -2.51
CA LYS A 250 1.39 -16.50 -1.83
C LYS A 250 2.92 -16.51 -1.78
N ASN A 251 3.55 -15.72 -2.66
CA ASN A 251 5.00 -15.62 -2.77
C ASN A 251 5.59 -14.47 -1.95
N LEU A 252 4.75 -13.77 -1.16
CA LEU A 252 5.21 -12.73 -0.26
C LEU A 252 6.11 -13.30 0.82
N GLN A 253 7.24 -12.64 1.04
CA GLN A 253 8.26 -13.03 1.99
C GLN A 253 8.64 -11.86 2.90
N ILE A 254 8.94 -12.18 4.16
CA ILE A 254 9.70 -11.33 5.06
C ILE A 254 11.16 -11.73 4.98
N VAL A 255 12.05 -10.75 4.85
CA VAL A 255 13.50 -10.97 4.87
C VAL A 255 14.13 -10.18 6.01
N ILE A 256 14.94 -10.87 6.81
CA ILE A 256 15.86 -10.26 7.78
C ILE A 256 17.24 -10.21 7.13
N CYS A 257 17.77 -9.01 6.95
CA CYS A 257 19.06 -8.78 6.33
C CYS A 257 20.04 -8.19 7.36
N GLN A 258 21.19 -8.84 7.56
CA GLN A 258 22.28 -8.34 8.41
C GLN A 258 23.18 -7.42 7.59
N TYR A 259 23.60 -6.30 8.17
CA TYR A 259 24.47 -5.35 7.48
C TYR A 259 25.86 -5.92 7.12
N GLU A 260 26.32 -6.95 7.82
CA GLU A 260 27.65 -7.55 7.61
C GLU A 260 27.63 -8.65 6.54
N ASP A 261 26.60 -9.51 6.55
CA ASP A 261 26.57 -10.75 5.76
C ASP A 261 25.48 -10.78 4.66
N GLY A 262 24.61 -9.75 4.60
CA GLY A 262 23.48 -9.72 3.68
C GLY A 262 22.27 -10.52 4.22
N GLU A 263 21.54 -11.19 3.33
CA GLU A 263 20.34 -11.96 3.71
C GLU A 263 20.64 -13.02 4.77
N SER A 264 19.89 -13.00 5.87
CA SER A 264 20.12 -13.90 7.01
C SER A 264 18.97 -14.88 7.24
N LYS A 265 17.72 -14.43 7.06
CA LYS A 265 16.52 -15.26 7.22
C LYS A 265 15.44 -14.81 6.27
N VAL A 266 14.68 -15.77 5.75
CA VAL A 266 13.56 -15.56 4.84
C VAL A 266 12.38 -16.36 5.38
N PHE A 267 11.23 -15.71 5.50
CA PHE A 267 9.98 -16.31 5.96
C PHE A 267 8.93 -16.15 4.87
N ASP A 268 8.33 -17.27 4.44
CA ASP A 268 7.16 -17.23 3.56
C ASP A 268 5.94 -16.84 4.41
N VAL A 269 5.23 -15.78 4.02
CA VAL A 269 4.18 -15.20 4.87
C VAL A 269 2.93 -16.08 4.92
N PHE A 270 2.58 -16.72 3.80
CA PHE A 270 1.29 -17.43 3.62
C PHE A 270 1.46 -18.92 3.25
N LYS A 271 2.53 -19.55 3.73
CA LYS A 271 2.73 -21.00 3.55
C LYS A 271 1.99 -21.85 4.58
#